data_AF-R7V6K8-F1
#
_entry.id   AF-R7V6K8-F1
#
_cell.length_a   1.000
_cell.length_b   1.000
_cell.length_c   1.000
_cell.angle_alpha   90.00
_cell.angle_beta   90.00
_cell.angle_gamma   90.00
#
_symmetry.space_group_name_H-M   'P 1'
#
loop_
_entity.id
_entity.type
_entity.pdbx_description
1 polymer ?
#
loop_
_entity_poly.entity_id
_entity_poly.type
_entity_poly.pdbx_seq_one_letter_code
_entity_poly.pdbx_strand_id
1 'polypeptide(L)'
;MKIIQKVSLDSQYTELTDPGCHSHNCGKCSKSAQVDCQHSETSERERAPLPPPLKKPQLAAPETAAEDIPCDHPTPGPAPLTAEKKAVNRQRVSVSRLKKKLAKMNADAILQKDVLVALDKFLGGPSLPFVKMQIRINGRKRKGHRWSDNMKALALALYHHSPKCLRLLQKLFRLSSTSTLKRIMKAINIEPGLN
;
A
#
# COMPACT_ATOMS: atom_id res chain seq x y z
N MET A 1 -39.63 21.14 28.24
CA MET A 1 -39.60 21.76 26.89
C MET A 1 -38.15 21.75 26.40
N LYS A 2 -37.86 21.07 25.27
CA LYS A 2 -36.50 20.97 24.71
C LYS A 2 -36.30 22.12 23.72
N ILE A 3 -35.41 23.06 24.04
CA ILE A 3 -35.00 24.12 23.11
C ILE A 3 -33.89 23.55 22.24
N ILE A 4 -34.23 23.23 20.99
CA ILE A 4 -33.27 22.88 19.94
C ILE A 4 -32.78 24.20 19.36
N GLN A 5 -31.56 24.62 19.69
CA GLN A 5 -30.88 25.66 18.93
C GLN A 5 -30.34 25.04 17.63
N LYS A 6 -30.94 25.44 16.51
CA LYS A 6 -30.38 25.30 15.17
C LYS A 6 -29.07 26.09 15.14
N VAL A 7 -27.94 25.40 14.95
CA VAL A 7 -26.69 26.05 14.56
C VAL A 7 -26.70 26.12 13.03
N SER A 8 -26.93 27.33 12.51
CA SER A 8 -26.72 27.68 11.10
C SER A 8 -25.25 27.50 10.78
N LEU A 9 -24.92 26.65 9.82
CA LEU A 9 -23.59 26.55 9.21
C LEU A 9 -23.70 27.19 7.83
N ASP A 10 -23.77 28.51 7.80
CA ASP A 10 -23.62 29.25 6.55
C ASP A 10 -22.15 29.64 6.39
N SER A 11 -21.57 29.09 5.33
CA SER A 11 -20.84 29.85 4.34
C SER A 11 -19.77 30.81 4.87
N GLN A 12 -18.56 30.32 5.16
CA GLN A 12 -17.29 30.98 4.80
C GLN A 12 -16.15 29.94 4.79
N TYR A 13 -15.84 29.40 3.62
CA TYR A 13 -14.49 28.92 3.29
C TYR A 13 -14.28 29.20 1.81
N THR A 14 -13.99 30.47 1.54
CA THR A 14 -13.49 30.95 0.25
C THR A 14 -12.08 30.44 0.01
N GLU A 15 -11.79 30.31 -1.27
CA GLU A 15 -10.60 29.78 -1.94
C GLU A 15 -9.27 30.12 -1.24
N LEU A 16 -8.48 29.08 -0.95
CA LEU A 16 -7.03 29.19 -0.87
C LEU A 16 -6.44 28.34 -1.99
N THR A 17 -6.04 29.03 -3.05
CA THR A 17 -5.24 28.51 -4.16
C THR A 17 -3.90 27.99 -3.63
N ASP A 18 -3.59 26.73 -3.92
CA ASP A 18 -2.37 26.04 -3.48
C ASP A 18 -1.34 26.07 -4.64
N PRO A 19 -0.18 26.75 -4.51
CA PRO A 19 0.87 26.68 -5.50
C PRO A 19 1.71 25.41 -5.29
N GLY A 20 1.79 24.58 -6.34
CA GLY A 20 2.98 23.80 -6.71
C GLY A 20 3.63 22.91 -5.64
N CYS A 21 3.22 21.64 -5.60
CA CYS A 21 3.93 20.59 -4.85
C CYS A 21 5.25 20.21 -5.56
N HIS A 22 6.36 20.85 -5.19
CA HIS A 22 7.70 20.38 -5.55
C HIS A 22 8.12 19.21 -4.65
N SER A 23 8.37 18.09 -5.32
CA SER A 23 8.98 16.87 -4.80
C SER A 23 10.36 17.14 -4.18
N HIS A 24 10.51 16.91 -2.88
CA HIS A 24 11.83 16.65 -2.30
C HIS A 24 11.80 15.43 -1.36
N ASN A 25 12.28 14.34 -1.94
CA ASN A 25 13.16 13.33 -1.37
C ASN A 25 13.64 13.62 0.07
N CYS A 26 13.22 12.80 1.05
CA CYS A 26 13.92 12.70 2.33
C CYS A 26 14.12 11.23 2.66
N GLY A 27 15.32 10.76 2.35
CA GLY A 27 15.87 9.49 2.79
C GLY A 27 16.37 9.57 4.24
N LYS A 28 16.49 8.37 4.81
CA LYS A 28 17.11 8.04 6.10
C LYS A 28 16.20 8.23 7.32
N CYS A 29 15.61 7.13 7.77
CA CYS A 29 15.68 6.80 9.19
C CYS A 29 15.78 5.28 9.37
N SER A 30 16.91 4.87 9.92
CA SER A 30 17.37 3.50 10.10
C SER A 30 17.21 3.11 11.57
N LYS A 31 16.93 1.82 11.82
CA LYS A 31 16.94 1.09 13.12
C LYS A 31 15.79 1.53 14.05
N SER A 32 15.08 0.67 14.79
CA SER A 32 15.25 -0.71 15.26
C SER A 32 13.91 -1.18 15.82
N ALA A 33 13.57 -2.46 15.69
CA ALA A 33 12.82 -3.28 16.66
C ALA A 33 12.32 -4.55 15.95
N GLN A 34 13.00 -5.67 16.19
CA GLN A 34 12.44 -7.00 16.07
C GLN A 34 11.27 -7.11 17.06
N VAL A 35 10.11 -7.55 16.57
CA VAL A 35 9.11 -8.20 17.41
C VAL A 35 8.58 -9.38 16.58
N ASP A 36 8.88 -10.56 17.06
CA ASP A 36 8.30 -11.84 16.65
C ASP A 36 6.78 -11.80 16.76
N CYS A 37 6.09 -12.26 15.71
CA CYS A 37 4.70 -12.65 15.83
C CYS A 37 4.50 -13.96 15.07
N GLN A 38 4.05 -14.93 15.85
CA GLN A 38 3.89 -16.34 15.56
C GLN A 38 2.80 -16.59 14.51
N HIS A 39 2.91 -17.79 13.94
CA HIS A 39 2.02 -18.45 13.01
C HIS A 39 0.55 -18.42 13.47
N SER A 40 -0.36 -18.26 12.51
CA SER A 40 -1.73 -18.77 12.61
C SER A 40 -2.04 -19.54 11.33
N GLU A 41 -2.35 -20.81 11.51
CA GLU A 41 -2.61 -21.85 10.53
C GLU A 41 -3.90 -21.66 9.73
N THR A 42 -3.77 -21.99 8.44
CA THR A 42 -4.68 -22.72 7.53
C THR A 42 -6.20 -22.54 7.60
N SER A 43 -6.77 -22.10 6.47
CA SER A 43 -8.09 -22.52 6.00
C SER A 43 -7.87 -23.26 4.68
N GLU A 44 -8.11 -24.57 4.72
CA GLU A 44 -8.14 -25.46 3.56
C GLU A 44 -9.25 -25.00 2.60
N ARG A 45 -8.90 -24.81 1.33
CA ARG A 45 -9.86 -24.77 0.23
C ARG A 45 -9.48 -25.90 -0.71
N GLU A 46 -10.29 -26.95 -0.60
CA GLU A 46 -10.29 -28.16 -1.40
C GLU A 46 -10.07 -27.83 -2.88
N ARG A 47 -8.96 -28.34 -3.45
CA ARG A 47 -8.62 -28.21 -4.86
C ARG A 47 -8.64 -29.61 -5.45
N ALA A 48 -9.54 -29.83 -6.40
CA ALA A 48 -9.72 -31.09 -7.09
C ALA A 48 -8.38 -31.68 -7.61
N PRO A 49 -8.18 -33.01 -7.58
CA PRO A 49 -6.95 -33.63 -8.07
C PRO A 49 -6.80 -33.40 -9.58
N LEU A 50 -5.68 -32.81 -9.98
CA LEU A 50 -5.29 -32.75 -11.40
C LEU A 50 -4.95 -34.16 -11.89
N PRO A 51 -5.33 -34.53 -13.12
CA PRO A 51 -5.02 -35.83 -13.69
C PRO A 51 -3.50 -36.01 -13.90
N PRO A 52 -2.99 -37.25 -13.83
CA PRO A 52 -1.57 -37.54 -14.02
C PRO A 52 -1.13 -37.21 -15.46
N PRO A 53 0.12 -36.73 -15.65
CA PRO A 53 0.63 -36.44 -16.98
C PRO A 53 0.74 -37.72 -17.82
N LEU A 54 0.15 -37.68 -19.01
CA LEU A 54 0.24 -38.70 -20.04
C LEU A 54 1.71 -38.97 -20.38
N LYS A 55 2.10 -40.26 -20.36
CA LYS A 55 3.41 -40.73 -20.83
C LYS A 55 3.57 -40.34 -22.31
N LYS A 56 4.67 -39.65 -22.63
CA LYS A 56 5.03 -39.35 -24.03
C LYS A 56 5.29 -40.67 -24.78
N PRO A 57 4.86 -40.79 -26.05
CA PRO A 57 5.19 -41.92 -26.91
C PRO A 57 6.71 -42.04 -27.10
N GLN A 58 7.25 -43.26 -26.95
CA GLN A 58 8.59 -43.59 -27.42
C GLN A 58 8.58 -43.55 -28.94
N LEU A 59 9.30 -42.59 -29.53
CA LEU A 59 9.63 -42.61 -30.94
C LEU A 59 10.94 -43.41 -31.07
N ALA A 60 10.88 -44.55 -31.75
CA ALA A 60 12.03 -45.35 -32.10
C ALA A 60 12.99 -44.51 -32.97
N ALA A 61 14.24 -44.39 -32.53
CA ALA A 61 15.33 -43.89 -33.36
C ALA A 61 15.86 -45.05 -34.24
N PRO A 62 16.21 -44.80 -35.52
CA PRO A 62 16.90 -45.77 -36.35
C PRO A 62 18.34 -45.97 -35.88
N GLU A 63 18.77 -47.22 -35.90
CA GLU A 63 20.14 -47.66 -35.66
C GLU A 63 21.04 -47.09 -36.77
N THR A 64 21.92 -46.16 -36.40
CA THR A 64 23.11 -45.86 -37.20
C THR A 64 24.32 -46.10 -36.33
N ALA A 65 25.09 -47.12 -36.70
CA ALA A 65 26.41 -47.42 -36.20
C ALA A 65 27.29 -46.17 -36.24
N ALA A 66 27.67 -45.69 -35.06
CA ALA A 66 28.76 -44.74 -34.88
C ALA A 66 29.76 -45.45 -33.97
N GLU A 67 30.93 -45.73 -34.54
CA GLU A 67 32.10 -46.30 -33.90
C GLU A 67 32.41 -45.62 -32.56
N ASP A 68 32.67 -46.43 -31.54
CA ASP A 68 33.07 -46.01 -30.20
C ASP A 68 34.41 -45.26 -30.25
N ILE A 69 34.37 -43.95 -29.98
CA ILE A 69 35.56 -43.17 -29.60
C ILE A 69 35.54 -43.02 -28.07
N PRO A 70 36.49 -43.61 -27.32
CA PRO A 70 36.66 -43.33 -25.90
C PRO A 70 37.17 -41.90 -25.69
N CYS A 71 36.24 -40.97 -25.56
CA CYS A 71 36.56 -39.61 -25.12
C CYS A 71 36.40 -39.51 -23.60
N ASP A 72 37.43 -39.97 -22.90
CA ASP A 72 37.70 -39.58 -21.51
C ASP A 72 38.06 -38.09 -21.50
N HIS A 73 37.05 -37.24 -21.32
CA HIS A 73 37.25 -35.83 -21.02
C HIS A 73 36.57 -35.55 -19.69
N PRO A 74 37.30 -35.06 -18.67
CA PRO A 74 36.67 -34.52 -17.49
C PRO A 74 35.79 -33.35 -17.94
N THR A 75 34.47 -33.51 -17.84
CA THR A 75 33.57 -32.37 -18.03
C THR A 75 33.91 -31.37 -16.92
N PRO A 76 34.35 -30.14 -17.24
CA PRO A 76 34.68 -29.18 -16.20
C PRO A 76 33.40 -28.88 -15.42
N GLY A 77 33.31 -29.41 -14.19
CA GLY A 77 32.27 -29.02 -13.25
C GLY A 77 32.27 -27.49 -13.11
N PRO A 78 31.10 -26.85 -12.93
CA PRO A 78 30.97 -25.40 -12.98
C PRO A 78 31.98 -24.74 -12.03
N ALA A 79 32.99 -24.09 -12.60
CA ALA A 79 34.06 -23.46 -11.85
C ALA A 79 33.46 -22.47 -10.82
N PRO A 80 33.97 -22.42 -9.58
CA PRO A 80 33.50 -21.48 -8.57
C PRO A 80 33.51 -20.07 -9.13
N LEU A 81 32.32 -19.46 -9.26
CA LEU A 81 32.19 -18.08 -9.75
C LEU A 81 33.11 -17.18 -8.93
N THR A 82 33.97 -16.41 -9.62
CA THR A 82 34.81 -15.39 -9.00
C THR A 82 33.94 -14.43 -8.17
N ALA A 83 34.51 -13.82 -7.13
CA ALA A 83 33.76 -12.94 -6.23
C ALA A 83 32.97 -11.85 -6.97
N GLU A 84 33.53 -11.32 -8.07
CA GLU A 84 32.90 -10.36 -8.96
C GLU A 84 31.67 -10.93 -9.69
N LYS A 85 31.79 -12.14 -10.27
CA LYS A 85 30.65 -12.82 -10.92
C LYS A 85 29.52 -13.08 -9.93
N LYS A 86 29.83 -13.41 -8.67
CA LYS A 86 28.84 -13.55 -7.58
C LYS A 86 28.18 -12.20 -7.25
N ALA A 87 28.93 -11.10 -7.20
CA ALA A 87 28.39 -9.76 -6.95
C ALA A 87 27.44 -9.30 -8.07
N VAL A 88 27.83 -9.51 -9.33
CA VAL A 88 26.99 -9.22 -10.51
C VAL A 88 25.69 -10.04 -10.47
N ASN A 89 25.77 -11.33 -10.12
CA ASN A 89 24.56 -12.15 -9.99
C ASN A 89 23.63 -11.64 -8.87
N ARG A 90 24.18 -11.24 -7.71
CA ARG A 90 23.40 -10.63 -6.62
C ARG A 90 22.70 -9.35 -7.08
N GLN A 91 23.39 -8.49 -7.83
CA GLN A 91 22.79 -7.27 -8.38
C GLN A 91 21.69 -7.61 -9.40
N ARG A 92 21.92 -8.55 -10.32
CA ARG A 92 20.90 -9.01 -11.29
C ARG A 92 19.65 -9.54 -10.60
N VAL A 93 19.82 -10.34 -9.54
CA VAL A 93 18.69 -10.85 -8.74
C VAL A 93 17.96 -9.71 -8.02
N SER A 94 18.67 -8.75 -7.44
CA SER A 94 18.06 -7.57 -6.81
C SER A 94 17.26 -6.75 -7.83
N VAL A 95 17.84 -6.47 -9.00
CA VAL A 95 17.18 -5.74 -10.09
C VAL A 95 15.94 -6.49 -10.58
N SER A 96 16.00 -7.82 -10.75
CA SER A 96 14.84 -8.59 -11.20
C SER A 96 13.71 -8.56 -10.17
N ARG A 97 14.03 -8.66 -8.87
CA ARG A 97 13.06 -8.52 -7.77
C ARG A 97 12.44 -7.12 -7.74
N LEU A 98 13.25 -6.07 -7.93
CA LEU A 98 12.77 -4.69 -7.97
C LEU A 98 11.87 -4.43 -9.17
N LYS A 99 12.25 -4.91 -10.37
CA LYS A 99 11.42 -4.81 -11.59
C LYS A 99 10.06 -5.48 -11.40
N LYS A 100 10.02 -6.69 -10.81
CA LYS A 100 8.76 -7.38 -10.49
C LYS A 100 7.89 -6.59 -9.52
N LYS A 101 8.49 -6.02 -8.46
CA LYS A 101 7.76 -5.17 -7.51
C LYS A 101 7.20 -3.90 -8.17
N LEU A 102 7.99 -3.27 -9.04
CA LEU A 102 7.57 -2.07 -9.76
C LEU A 102 6.41 -2.37 -10.70
N ALA A 103 6.46 -3.47 -11.46
CA ALA A 103 5.37 -3.87 -12.34
C ALA A 103 4.07 -4.09 -11.56
N LYS A 104 4.14 -4.78 -10.41
CA LYS A 104 2.98 -4.96 -9.53
C LYS A 104 2.45 -3.62 -9.01
N MET A 105 3.33 -2.76 -8.48
CA MET A 105 2.94 -1.44 -7.96
C MET A 105 2.29 -0.57 -9.03
N ASN A 106 2.78 -0.62 -10.27
CA ASN A 106 2.20 0.12 -11.38
C ASN A 106 0.81 -0.42 -11.75
N ALA A 107 0.64 -1.74 -11.82
CA ALA A 107 -0.68 -2.35 -12.07
C ALA A 107 -1.69 -1.96 -10.98
N ASP A 108 -1.31 -2.08 -9.71
CA ASP A 108 -2.15 -1.69 -8.57
C ASP A 108 -2.49 -0.18 -8.62
N ALA A 109 -1.52 0.67 -9.00
CA ALA A 109 -1.73 2.11 -9.11
C ALA A 109 -2.64 2.50 -10.27
N ILE A 110 -2.57 1.80 -11.40
CA ILE A 110 -3.48 1.99 -12.54
C ILE A 110 -4.90 1.61 -12.12
N LEU A 111 -5.08 0.40 -11.58
CA LEU A 111 -6.37 -0.06 -11.07
C LEU A 111 -6.96 0.91 -10.05
N GLN A 112 -6.12 1.40 -9.12
CA GLN A 112 -6.55 2.38 -8.14
C GLN A 112 -7.04 3.68 -8.80
N LYS A 113 -6.33 4.20 -9.80
CA LYS A 113 -6.75 5.41 -10.52
C LYS A 113 -8.09 5.20 -11.24
N ASP A 114 -8.26 4.08 -11.92
CA ASP A 114 -9.49 3.76 -12.66
C ASP A 114 -10.70 3.69 -11.71
N VAL A 115 -10.53 3.05 -10.55
CA VAL A 115 -11.55 3.01 -9.50
C VAL A 115 -11.87 4.42 -8.99
N LEU A 116 -10.86 5.27 -8.79
CA LEU A 116 -11.10 6.65 -8.32
C LEU A 116 -11.86 7.50 -9.35
N VAL A 117 -11.62 7.29 -10.65
CA VAL A 117 -12.37 7.95 -11.74
C VAL A 117 -13.81 7.44 -11.79
N ALA A 118 -14.02 6.13 -11.62
CA ALA A 118 -15.36 5.57 -11.57
C ALA A 118 -16.16 6.13 -10.38
N LEU A 119 -15.56 6.24 -9.20
CA LEU A 119 -16.20 6.77 -7.99
C LEU A 119 -16.65 8.22 -8.12
N ASP A 120 -15.99 9.01 -8.96
CA ASP A 120 -16.35 10.41 -9.24
C ASP A 120 -17.76 10.54 -9.82
N LYS A 121 -18.21 9.52 -10.57
CA LYS A 121 -19.53 9.49 -11.20
C LYS A 121 -20.65 9.15 -10.22
N PHE A 122 -20.33 8.50 -9.09
CA PHE A 122 -21.32 7.97 -8.14
C PHE A 122 -21.36 8.75 -6.81
N LEU A 123 -20.25 9.37 -6.42
CA LEU A 123 -20.12 10.04 -5.13
C LEU A 123 -19.95 11.55 -5.33
N GLY A 124 -20.82 12.32 -4.68
CA GLY A 124 -20.76 13.78 -4.64
C GLY A 124 -20.32 14.34 -3.28
N GLY A 125 -19.98 15.63 -3.27
CA GLY A 125 -19.76 16.42 -2.06
C GLY A 125 -18.67 15.87 -1.13
N PRO A 126 -18.87 15.84 0.21
CA PRO A 126 -17.84 15.45 1.18
C PRO A 126 -17.55 13.94 1.21
N SER A 127 -18.42 13.11 0.61
CA SER A 127 -18.26 11.65 0.57
C SER A 127 -17.12 11.22 -0.36
N LEU A 128 -16.97 11.90 -1.50
CA LEU A 128 -15.95 11.63 -2.50
C LEU A 128 -14.50 11.79 -1.98
N PRO A 129 -14.10 12.94 -1.40
CA PRO A 129 -12.75 13.09 -0.85
C PRO A 129 -12.50 12.16 0.33
N PHE A 130 -13.54 11.81 1.10
CA PHE A 130 -13.44 10.82 2.17
C PHE A 130 -13.06 9.45 1.62
N VAL A 131 -13.83 8.91 0.68
CA VAL A 131 -13.57 7.59 0.09
C VAL A 131 -12.24 7.56 -0.66
N LYS A 132 -11.94 8.60 -1.45
CA LYS A 132 -10.62 8.76 -2.13
C LYS A 132 -9.47 8.65 -1.14
N MET A 133 -9.57 9.32 0.01
CA MET A 133 -8.55 9.25 1.06
C MET A 133 -8.46 7.85 1.68
N GLN A 134 -9.60 7.23 2.02
CA GLN A 134 -9.63 5.89 2.63
C GLN A 134 -8.94 4.86 1.73
N ILE A 135 -9.21 4.87 0.42
CA ILE A 135 -8.57 3.97 -0.55
C ILE A 135 -7.06 4.22 -0.60
N ARG A 136 -6.62 5.48 -0.63
CA ARG A 136 -5.18 5.86 -0.71
C ARG A 136 -4.35 5.39 0.49
N ILE A 137 -4.95 5.41 1.68
CA ILE A 137 -4.26 5.03 2.93
C ILE A 137 -4.52 3.58 3.33
N ASN A 138 -5.39 2.88 2.62
CA ASN A 138 -5.62 1.45 2.82
C ASN A 138 -4.31 0.66 2.57
N GLY A 139 -4.11 -0.42 3.31
CA GLY A 139 -2.88 -1.24 3.27
C GLY A 139 -1.63 -0.59 3.89
N ARG A 140 -1.67 0.70 4.27
CA ARG A 140 -0.56 1.36 4.97
C ARG A 140 -0.67 1.17 6.49
N LYS A 141 0.48 1.25 7.18
CA LYS A 141 0.54 1.20 8.66
C LYS A 141 -0.27 2.34 9.27
N ARG A 142 -0.98 2.13 10.39
CA ARG A 142 -1.88 3.15 10.99
C ARG A 142 -1.18 4.45 11.42
N LYS A 143 0.14 4.43 11.60
CA LYS A 143 0.94 5.55 12.11
C LYS A 143 1.60 6.31 10.95
N GLY A 144 1.81 7.61 11.12
CA GLY A 144 2.57 8.43 10.17
C GLY A 144 1.79 8.86 8.92
N HIS A 145 0.46 8.85 8.96
CA HIS A 145 -0.34 9.40 7.86
C HIS A 145 -0.35 10.93 7.88
N ARG A 146 -0.12 11.53 6.71
CA ARG A 146 -0.45 12.94 6.46
C ARG A 146 -1.93 13.04 6.14
N TRP A 147 -2.68 13.74 6.98
CA TRP A 147 -4.13 13.97 6.80
C TRP A 147 -4.37 15.18 5.91
N SER A 148 -5.34 15.09 4.99
CA SER A 148 -5.87 16.26 4.28
C SER A 148 -6.77 17.08 5.20
N ASP A 149 -6.91 18.37 4.91
CA ASP A 149 -7.66 19.28 5.79
C ASP A 149 -9.15 18.93 5.87
N ASN A 150 -9.77 18.52 4.75
CA ASN A 150 -11.15 18.00 4.76
C ASN A 150 -11.35 16.83 5.73
N MET A 151 -10.34 15.96 5.87
CA MET A 151 -10.41 14.82 6.78
C MET A 151 -10.13 15.21 8.23
N LYS A 152 -9.25 16.19 8.44
CA LYS A 152 -9.05 16.80 9.76
C LYS A 152 -10.33 17.48 10.23
N ALA A 153 -10.98 18.26 9.36
CA ALA A 153 -12.25 18.93 9.65
C ALA A 153 -13.35 17.92 10.01
N LEU A 154 -13.53 16.87 9.22
CA LEU A 154 -14.48 15.79 9.53
C LEU A 154 -14.18 15.13 10.89
N ALA A 155 -12.92 14.77 11.12
CA ALA A 155 -12.52 14.11 12.37
C ALA A 155 -12.64 15.05 13.59
N LEU A 156 -12.43 16.36 13.39
CA LEU A 156 -12.59 17.38 14.41
C LEU A 156 -14.07 17.59 14.74
N ALA A 157 -14.95 17.68 13.73
CA ALA A 157 -16.39 17.73 13.93
C ALA A 157 -16.89 16.51 14.74
N LEU A 158 -16.48 15.30 14.35
CA LEU A 158 -16.79 14.07 15.10
C LEU A 158 -16.27 14.12 16.54
N TYR A 159 -15.08 14.68 16.75
CA TYR A 159 -14.49 14.81 18.09
C TYR A 159 -15.28 15.77 18.98
N HIS A 160 -15.69 16.92 18.45
CA HIS A 160 -16.51 17.91 19.18
C HIS A 160 -17.90 17.37 19.51
N HIS A 161 -18.51 16.61 18.61
CA HIS A 161 -19.81 15.99 18.89
C HIS A 161 -19.71 14.82 19.89
N SER A 162 -18.76 13.91 19.68
CA SER A 162 -18.56 12.78 20.60
C SER A 162 -17.18 12.15 20.44
N PRO A 163 -16.28 12.30 21.44
CA PRO A 163 -14.98 11.63 21.42
C PRO A 163 -15.09 10.11 21.56
N LYS A 164 -16.23 9.58 22.06
CA LYS A 164 -16.52 8.14 22.07
C LYS A 164 -16.84 7.65 20.65
N CYS A 165 -17.66 8.39 19.91
CA CYS A 165 -17.99 8.08 18.51
C CYS A 165 -16.74 8.07 17.63
N LEU A 166 -15.86 9.06 17.75
CA LEU A 166 -14.60 9.08 17.01
C LEU A 166 -13.75 7.83 17.28
N ARG A 167 -13.63 7.40 18.54
CA ARG A 167 -12.87 6.18 18.90
C ARG A 167 -13.47 4.91 18.31
N LEU A 168 -14.80 4.85 18.21
CA LEU A 168 -15.50 3.76 17.54
C LEU A 168 -15.22 3.78 16.03
N LEU A 169 -15.43 4.92 15.38
CA LEU A 169 -15.21 5.07 13.95
C LEU A 169 -13.75 4.86 13.54
N GLN A 170 -12.80 5.19 14.40
CA GLN A 170 -11.38 4.87 14.19
C GLN A 170 -11.10 3.36 14.10
N LYS A 171 -11.98 2.48 14.61
CA LYS A 171 -11.83 1.03 14.44
C LYS A 171 -12.17 0.59 13.01
N LEU A 172 -13.15 1.26 12.39
CA LEU A 172 -13.68 0.93 11.07
C LEU A 172 -12.95 1.70 9.95
N PHE A 173 -12.73 2.99 10.17
CA PHE A 173 -12.14 3.91 9.21
C PHE A 173 -10.76 4.39 9.66
N ARG A 174 -9.95 4.78 8.69
CA ARG A 174 -8.68 5.43 8.93
C ARG A 174 -8.96 6.92 9.18
N LEU A 175 -9.00 7.32 10.44
CA LEU A 175 -9.17 8.71 10.89
C LEU A 175 -7.98 9.19 11.71
N SER A 176 -7.80 10.51 11.82
CA SER A 176 -6.78 11.11 12.67
C SER A 176 -7.01 10.75 14.14
N SER A 177 -5.93 10.49 14.89
CA SER A 177 -6.01 10.19 16.31
C SER A 177 -6.47 11.40 17.12
N THR A 178 -6.98 11.13 18.33
CA THR A 178 -7.34 12.18 19.30
C THR A 178 -6.15 13.07 19.64
N SER A 179 -4.93 12.52 19.70
CA SER A 179 -3.70 13.27 19.92
C SER A 179 -3.40 14.27 18.78
N THR A 180 -3.61 13.85 17.53
CA THR A 180 -3.45 14.73 16.36
C THR A 180 -4.49 15.85 16.38
N LEU A 181 -5.75 15.54 16.72
CA LEU A 181 -6.81 16.55 16.81
C LEU A 181 -6.54 17.58 17.91
N LYS A 182 -6.09 17.14 19.09
CA LYS A 182 -5.66 18.06 20.16
C LYS A 182 -4.52 18.98 19.72
N ARG A 183 -3.56 18.47 18.92
CA ARG A 183 -2.49 19.31 18.35
C ARG A 183 -3.04 20.35 17.39
N ILE A 184 -3.97 19.95 16.52
CA ILE A 184 -4.63 20.86 15.58
C ILE A 184 -5.38 21.96 16.35
N MET A 185 -6.19 21.59 17.35
CA MET A 185 -6.93 22.55 18.18
C MET A 185 -6.01 23.55 18.88
N LYS A 186 -4.88 23.09 19.42
CA LYS A 186 -3.88 23.97 20.06
C LYS A 186 -3.20 24.94 19.10
N ALA A 187 -3.17 24.62 17.80
CA ALA A 187 -2.58 25.48 16.79
C ALA A 187 -3.55 26.58 16.32
N ILE A 188 -4.84 26.49 16.69
CA ILE A 188 -5.80 27.54 16.42
C ILE A 188 -5.58 28.62 17.49
N ASN A 189 -4.90 29.70 17.10
CA ASN A 189 -4.75 30.88 17.94
C ASN A 189 -6.08 31.64 17.91
N ILE A 190 -6.80 31.59 19.03
CA ILE A 190 -7.98 32.44 19.25
C ILE A 190 -7.47 33.62 20.07
N GLU A 191 -7.20 34.73 19.40
CA GLU A 191 -6.86 35.97 20.08
C GLU A 191 -8.10 36.50 20.83
N PRO A 192 -7.94 36.99 22.07
CA PRO A 192 -9.04 37.61 22.80
C PRO A 192 -9.42 38.94 22.11
N GLY A 193 -10.58 38.98 21.48
CA GLY A 193 -11.11 40.13 20.74
C GLY A 193 -12.39 39.81 19.96
N LEU A 194 -12.91 40.77 19.20
CA LEU A 194 -14.00 40.52 18.23
C LEU A 194 -13.39 39.82 17.00
N ASN A 195 -13.91 38.62 16.70
CA ASN A 195 -13.58 37.83 15.49
C ASN A 195 -14.44 38.23 14.30
#